data_AF-A0A969PYD1-F1
#
_entry.id   AF-A0A969PYD1-F1
#
_cell.length_a   1.000
_cell.length_b   1.000
_cell.length_c   1.000
_cell.angle_alpha   90.00
_cell.angle_beta   90.00
_cell.angle_gamma   90.00
#
_symmetry.space_group_name_H-M   'P 1'
#
loop_
_entity.id
_entity.type
_entity.pdbx_description
1 polymer ?
#
loop_
_entity_poly.entity_id
_entity_poly.type
_entity_poly.pdbx_seq_one_letter_code
_entity_poly.pdbx_strand_id
1 'polypeptide(L)'
;MPKVIYSVWGNITQFTYYLVASFWSQPFPKGREICEDKKTAKRWDEELKDLQQFASTVWKVRRALANIPTYTIFDDHDVSDDWNLNEAWCLRVLGKPLGRRVVRNALLAYAIFQGWGNTPEQFQEGQSGAKLLKAARDWSVSAGEDEKAGEAIARYLGLPESDPSTGLS
;
A
#
# COMPACT_ATOMS: atom_id res chain seq x y z
N MET A 1 3.50 4.91 29.84
CA MET A 1 3.52 4.31 28.49
C MET A 1 2.39 4.73 27.51
N PRO A 2 1.58 5.80 27.69
CA PRO A 2 0.56 6.15 26.68
C PRO A 2 1.02 7.12 25.57
N LYS A 3 2.13 7.86 25.74
CA LYS A 3 2.50 8.96 24.83
C LYS A 3 3.00 8.53 23.44
N VAL A 4 3.54 7.31 23.31
CA VAL A 4 4.15 6.84 22.06
C VAL A 4 3.07 6.41 21.05
N ILE A 5 1.99 5.79 21.52
CA ILE A 5 0.88 5.33 20.67
C ILE A 5 0.22 6.54 19.99
N TYR A 6 -0.20 7.57 20.73
CA TYR A 6 -0.83 8.76 20.13
C TYR A 6 0.06 9.49 19.10
N SER A 7 1.38 9.46 19.27
CA SER A 7 2.35 10.06 18.34
C SER A 7 2.45 9.31 17.01
N VAL A 8 2.46 7.98 17.05
CA VAL A 8 2.57 7.14 15.84
C VAL A 8 1.26 7.23 15.03
N TRP A 9 0.12 7.16 15.71
CA TRP A 9 -1.19 7.26 15.06
C TRP A 9 -1.51 8.68 14.55
N GLY A 10 -1.05 9.74 15.25
CA GLY A 10 -1.21 11.12 14.79
C GLY A 10 -0.49 11.42 13.46
N ASN A 11 0.73 10.90 13.29
CA ASN A 11 1.52 11.11 12.07
C ASN A 11 0.99 10.28 10.88
N ILE A 12 0.49 9.06 11.11
CA ILE A 12 -0.17 8.24 10.08
C ILE A 12 -1.48 8.89 9.61
N THR A 13 -2.22 9.54 10.52
CA THR A 13 -3.47 10.25 10.18
C THR A 13 -3.19 11.47 9.29
N GLN A 14 -2.10 12.21 9.53
CA GLN A 14 -1.71 13.35 8.69
C GLN A 14 -1.22 12.90 7.30
N PHE A 15 -0.43 11.82 7.22
CA PHE A 15 0.12 11.32 5.96
C PHE A 15 -0.95 10.72 5.03
N THR A 16 -1.98 10.09 5.60
CA THR A 16 -3.13 9.55 4.83
C THR A 16 -4.13 10.62 4.39
N TYR A 17 -4.18 11.78 5.06
CA TYR A 17 -5.03 12.90 4.67
C TYR A 17 -4.59 13.51 3.33
N TYR A 18 -3.27 13.67 3.12
CA TYR A 18 -2.72 14.18 1.88
C TYR A 18 -2.85 13.21 0.69
N LEU A 19 -2.70 11.91 0.93
CA LEU A 19 -2.81 10.89 -0.12
C LEU A 19 -4.23 10.74 -0.68
N VAL A 20 -5.26 10.81 0.18
CA VAL A 20 -6.66 10.75 -0.29
C VAL A 20 -7.14 12.09 -0.83
N ALA A 21 -6.68 13.23 -0.31
CA ALA A 21 -7.10 14.51 -0.88
C ALA A 21 -6.53 14.74 -2.29
N SER A 22 -5.28 14.34 -2.54
CA SER A 22 -4.61 14.61 -3.83
C SER A 22 -5.16 13.77 -4.98
N PHE A 23 -5.48 12.48 -4.77
CA PHE A 23 -6.00 11.60 -5.83
C PHE A 23 -7.44 11.94 -6.26
N TRP A 24 -8.21 12.60 -5.40
CA TRP A 24 -9.65 12.85 -5.58
C TRP A 24 -9.98 14.31 -5.93
N SER A 25 -8.95 15.11 -6.22
CA SER A 25 -9.04 16.56 -6.46
C SER A 25 -9.51 16.94 -7.87
N GLN A 26 -9.53 15.99 -8.81
CA GLN A 26 -9.98 16.24 -10.18
C GLN A 26 -11.49 15.99 -10.30
N PRO A 27 -12.27 16.91 -10.89
CA PRO A 27 -13.68 16.65 -11.17
C PRO A 27 -13.80 15.48 -12.13
N PHE A 28 -14.50 14.43 -11.71
CA PHE A 28 -14.75 13.30 -12.59
C PHE A 28 -15.67 13.73 -13.76
N PRO A 29 -15.34 13.34 -15.00
CA PRO A 29 -16.18 13.61 -16.16
C PRO A 29 -17.56 12.95 -16.03
N LYS A 30 -18.56 13.53 -16.71
CA LYS A 30 -19.90 12.93 -16.76
C LYS A 30 -19.92 11.71 -17.68
N GLY A 31 -20.83 10.77 -17.42
CA GLY A 31 -20.92 9.55 -18.22
C GLY A 31 -21.14 9.83 -19.72
N ARG A 32 -21.86 10.91 -20.07
CA ARG A 32 -22.05 11.31 -21.47
C ARG A 32 -20.80 11.88 -22.17
N GLU A 33 -19.79 12.26 -21.40
CA GLU A 33 -18.52 12.78 -21.93
C GLU A 33 -17.55 11.63 -22.28
N ILE A 34 -17.76 10.44 -21.72
CA ILE A 34 -16.88 9.28 -21.91
C ILE A 34 -17.57 8.14 -22.67
N CYS A 35 -18.87 7.94 -22.45
CA CYS A 35 -19.61 6.78 -22.96
C CYS A 35 -20.55 7.18 -24.10
N GLU A 36 -20.43 6.50 -25.24
CA GLU A 36 -21.31 6.67 -26.40
C GLU A 36 -22.73 6.12 -26.12
N ASP A 37 -22.82 5.02 -25.39
CA ASP A 37 -24.09 4.38 -25.04
C ASP A 37 -24.76 5.02 -23.81
N LYS A 38 -26.05 5.29 -23.95
CA LYS A 38 -26.87 5.95 -22.91
C LYS A 38 -26.97 5.13 -21.62
N LYS A 39 -27.01 3.80 -21.71
CA LYS A 39 -27.12 2.91 -20.55
C LYS A 39 -25.80 2.90 -19.76
N THR A 40 -24.68 2.87 -20.46
CA THR A 40 -23.33 2.93 -19.89
C THR A 40 -23.06 4.29 -19.26
N ALA A 41 -23.42 5.38 -19.93
CA ALA A 41 -23.32 6.73 -19.37
C ALA A 41 -24.11 6.89 -18.07
N LYS A 42 -25.34 6.35 -18.03
CA LYS A 42 -26.17 6.38 -16.81
C LYS A 42 -25.55 5.57 -15.67
N ARG A 43 -25.01 4.38 -15.97
CA ARG A 43 -24.33 3.53 -14.99
C ARG A 43 -23.09 4.23 -14.41
N TRP A 44 -22.29 4.88 -15.26
CA TRP A 44 -21.15 5.68 -14.83
C TRP A 44 -21.55 6.77 -13.84
N ASP A 45 -22.61 7.53 -14.15
CA ASP A 45 -23.08 8.60 -13.26
C ASP A 45 -23.58 8.07 -11.91
N GLU A 46 -24.20 6.89 -11.89
CA GLU A 46 -24.62 6.18 -10.66
C GLU A 46 -23.41 5.71 -9.84
N GLU A 47 -22.44 5.04 -10.47
CA GLU A 47 -21.20 4.59 -9.81
C GLU A 47 -20.37 5.77 -9.29
N LEU A 48 -20.30 6.87 -10.04
CA LEU A 48 -19.61 8.09 -9.62
C LEU A 48 -20.26 8.70 -8.38
N LYS A 49 -21.58 8.69 -8.28
CA LYS A 49 -22.30 9.17 -7.11
C LYS A 49 -21.98 8.32 -5.87
N ASP A 50 -21.99 7.00 -6.01
CA ASP A 50 -21.65 6.09 -4.92
C ASP A 50 -20.19 6.27 -4.48
N LEU A 51 -19.29 6.46 -5.43
CA LEU A 51 -17.88 6.74 -5.19
C LEU A 51 -17.66 8.04 -4.42
N GLN A 52 -18.34 9.13 -4.81
CA GLN A 52 -18.31 10.41 -4.11
C GLN A 52 -18.88 10.28 -2.69
N GLN A 53 -19.97 9.53 -2.53
CA GLN A 53 -20.58 9.26 -1.23
C GLN A 53 -19.63 8.49 -0.32
N PHE A 54 -18.98 7.44 -0.83
CA PHE A 54 -17.95 6.68 -0.13
C PHE A 54 -16.79 7.59 0.30
N ALA A 55 -16.21 8.35 -0.62
CA ALA A 55 -15.11 9.27 -0.34
C ALA A 55 -15.47 10.30 0.74
N SER A 56 -16.70 10.84 0.71
CA SER A 56 -17.18 11.80 1.72
C SER A 56 -17.40 11.21 3.11
N THR A 57 -17.48 9.88 3.25
CA THR A 57 -17.79 9.20 4.50
C THR A 57 -16.63 8.40 5.09
N VAL A 58 -15.60 8.07 4.29
CA VAL A 58 -14.46 7.24 4.72
C VAL A 58 -13.75 7.79 5.96
N TRP A 59 -13.70 9.12 6.12
CA TRP A 59 -13.10 9.74 7.29
C TRP A 59 -13.83 9.40 8.61
N LYS A 60 -15.15 9.16 8.57
CA LYS A 60 -15.95 8.79 9.75
C LYS A 60 -15.56 7.40 10.24
N VAL A 61 -15.38 6.45 9.31
CA VAL A 61 -14.92 5.09 9.60
C VAL A 61 -13.50 5.12 10.15
N ARG A 62 -12.59 5.88 9.51
CA ARG A 62 -11.21 6.08 10.00
C ARG A 62 -11.18 6.61 11.43
N ARG A 63 -12.01 7.61 11.75
CA ARG A 63 -12.11 8.17 13.10
C ARG A 63 -12.60 7.13 14.11
N ALA A 64 -13.58 6.29 13.74
CA ALA A 64 -14.04 5.21 14.61
C ALA A 64 -12.90 4.20 14.89
N LEU A 65 -12.23 3.73 13.84
CA LEU A 65 -11.12 2.77 13.96
C LEU A 65 -9.90 3.34 14.71
N ALA A 66 -9.61 4.64 14.58
CA ALA A 66 -8.52 5.29 15.30
C ALA A 66 -8.70 5.32 16.83
N ASN A 67 -9.93 5.13 17.32
CA ASN A 67 -10.24 5.11 18.75
C ASN A 67 -10.50 3.71 19.30
N ILE A 68 -10.38 2.67 18.48
CA ILE A 68 -10.62 1.28 18.86
C ILE A 68 -9.33 0.49 18.61
N PRO A 69 -8.75 -0.18 19.61
CA PRO A 69 -7.63 -1.09 19.39
C PRO A 69 -8.04 -2.17 18.40
N THR A 70 -7.48 -2.10 17.19
CA THR A 70 -7.80 -3.01 16.08
C THR A 70 -6.50 -3.70 15.68
N TYR A 71 -6.45 -5.01 15.90
CA TYR A 71 -5.35 -5.85 15.42
C TYR A 71 -5.68 -6.31 14.01
N THR A 72 -4.89 -5.88 13.05
CA THR A 72 -4.99 -6.34 11.66
C THR A 72 -3.83 -7.27 11.36
N ILE A 73 -4.12 -8.37 10.67
CA ILE A 73 -3.13 -9.28 10.11
C ILE A 73 -3.19 -9.17 8.60
N PHE A 74 -2.03 -9.33 7.96
CA PHE A 74 -1.93 -9.39 6.51
C PHE A 74 -2.57 -10.67 5.99
N ASP A 75 -3.28 -10.55 4.88
CA ASP A 75 -3.99 -11.65 4.25
C ASP A 75 -3.45 -11.89 2.83
N ASP A 76 -3.60 -13.09 2.28
CA ASP A 76 -3.15 -13.38 0.91
C ASP A 76 -3.91 -12.58 -0.14
N HIS A 77 -5.18 -12.27 0.12
CA HIS A 77 -6.00 -11.39 -0.72
C HIS A 77 -5.47 -9.94 -0.79
N ASP A 78 -4.56 -9.51 0.10
CA ASP A 78 -3.90 -8.19 0.01
C ASP A 78 -2.78 -8.14 -1.07
N VAL A 79 -2.35 -9.29 -1.60
CA VAL A 79 -1.32 -9.41 -2.65
C VAL A 79 -1.87 -10.10 -3.90
N SER A 80 -2.43 -11.30 -3.73
CA SER A 80 -3.15 -12.08 -4.73
C SER A 80 -3.77 -13.31 -4.07
N ASP A 81 -4.97 -13.71 -4.50
CA ASP A 81 -5.77 -14.87 -4.01
C ASP A 81 -4.99 -16.18 -3.72
N ASP A 82 -3.85 -16.40 -4.39
CA ASP A 82 -3.01 -17.61 -4.27
C ASP A 82 -1.56 -17.29 -3.83
N TRP A 83 -1.35 -16.23 -3.05
CA TRP A 83 0.01 -15.80 -2.70
C TRP A 83 0.77 -16.90 -1.95
N ASN A 84 1.93 -17.29 -2.50
CA ASN A 84 2.84 -18.28 -1.92
C ASN A 84 2.24 -19.70 -1.80
N LEU A 85 1.22 -20.00 -2.61
CA LEU A 85 0.50 -21.28 -2.56
C LEU A 85 1.40 -22.49 -2.92
N ASN A 86 2.35 -22.30 -3.84
CA ASN A 86 3.31 -23.34 -4.24
C ASN A 86 4.60 -22.76 -4.82
N GLU A 87 5.66 -23.57 -4.85
CA GLU A 87 6.97 -23.21 -5.41
C GLU A 87 6.87 -22.70 -6.86
N ALA A 88 6.01 -23.31 -7.68
CA ALA A 88 5.81 -22.89 -9.06
C ALA A 88 5.23 -21.47 -9.18
N TRP A 89 4.39 -21.04 -8.23
CA TRP A 89 3.91 -19.66 -8.12
C TRP A 89 5.07 -18.73 -7.77
N CYS A 90 5.88 -19.09 -6.77
CA CYS A 90 7.04 -18.29 -6.36
C CYS A 90 8.03 -18.11 -7.51
N LEU A 91 8.38 -19.19 -8.21
CA LEU A 91 9.27 -19.15 -9.38
C LEU A 91 8.71 -18.25 -10.48
N ARG A 92 7.41 -18.32 -10.75
CA ARG A 92 6.76 -17.54 -11.82
C ARG A 92 6.60 -16.06 -11.47
N VAL A 93 6.30 -15.73 -10.21
CA VAL A 93 5.96 -14.37 -9.78
C VAL A 93 7.19 -13.62 -9.25
N LEU A 94 7.96 -14.23 -8.36
CA LEU A 94 9.19 -13.63 -7.83
C LEU A 94 10.33 -13.67 -8.84
N GLY A 95 10.21 -14.53 -9.87
CA GLY A 95 11.09 -14.48 -11.01
C GLY A 95 10.93 -13.15 -11.71
N LYS A 96 9.75 -12.89 -12.28
CA LYS A 96 9.53 -11.74 -13.16
C LYS A 96 9.72 -10.38 -12.44
N PRO A 97 10.30 -9.36 -13.10
CA PRO A 97 10.53 -8.05 -12.48
C PRO A 97 9.22 -7.38 -12.04
N LEU A 98 8.17 -7.56 -12.83
CA LEU A 98 6.82 -7.04 -12.51
C LEU A 98 6.22 -7.74 -11.29
N GLY A 99 6.28 -9.07 -11.22
CA GLY A 99 5.70 -9.83 -10.10
C GLY A 99 6.44 -9.55 -8.79
N ARG A 100 7.77 -9.54 -8.84
CA ARG A 100 8.61 -9.12 -7.72
C ARG A 100 8.28 -7.70 -7.25
N ARG A 101 8.05 -6.76 -8.17
CA ARG A 101 7.65 -5.38 -7.84
C ARG A 101 6.27 -5.32 -7.17
N VAL A 102 5.31 -6.11 -7.63
CA VAL A 102 3.97 -6.21 -7.01
C VAL A 102 4.08 -6.69 -5.57
N VAL A 103 4.77 -7.82 -5.33
CA VAL A 103 4.94 -8.37 -3.97
C VAL A 103 5.70 -7.38 -3.07
N ARG A 104 6.74 -6.73 -3.57
CA ARG A 104 7.47 -5.69 -2.83
C ARG A 104 6.56 -4.54 -2.42
N ASN A 105 5.74 -4.04 -3.33
CA ASN A 105 4.84 -2.93 -3.04
C ASN A 105 3.80 -3.32 -1.99
N ALA A 106 3.26 -4.54 -2.06
CA ALA A 106 2.27 -5.02 -1.12
C ALA A 106 2.86 -5.21 0.29
N LEU A 107 4.01 -5.87 0.40
CA LEU A 107 4.75 -6.01 1.67
C LEU A 107 5.15 -4.66 2.27
N LEU A 108 5.58 -3.71 1.43
CA LEU A 108 5.90 -2.36 1.87
C LEU A 108 4.66 -1.61 2.40
N ALA A 109 3.53 -1.73 1.71
CA ALA A 109 2.26 -1.15 2.15
C ALA A 109 1.84 -1.74 3.51
N TYR A 110 1.92 -3.06 3.67
CA TYR A 110 1.68 -3.70 4.97
C TYR A 110 2.60 -3.15 6.06
N ALA A 111 3.91 -3.10 5.81
CA ALA A 111 4.88 -2.64 6.81
C ALA A 111 4.60 -1.19 7.25
N ILE A 112 4.22 -0.29 6.34
CA ILE A 112 3.95 1.11 6.65
C ILE A 112 2.62 1.29 7.37
N PHE A 113 1.55 0.64 6.90
CA PHE A 113 0.19 0.93 7.38
C PHE A 113 -0.27 0.05 8.54
N GLN A 114 0.28 -1.16 8.66
CA GLN A 114 -0.12 -2.11 9.70
C GLN A 114 1.06 -2.51 10.57
N GLY A 115 2.16 -2.97 9.96
CA GLY A 115 3.34 -3.48 10.66
C GLY A 115 3.93 -2.47 11.65
N TRP A 116 4.09 -1.22 11.23
CA TRP A 116 4.60 -0.15 12.10
C TRP A 116 3.68 0.15 13.29
N GLY A 117 2.36 0.15 13.08
CA GLY A 117 1.40 0.34 14.17
C GLY A 117 1.37 -0.83 15.15
N ASN A 118 1.54 -2.06 14.65
CA ASN A 118 1.49 -3.28 15.43
C ASN A 118 2.75 -3.51 16.28
N THR A 119 3.94 -3.20 15.77
CA THR A 119 5.25 -3.42 16.45
C THR A 119 6.15 -2.19 16.38
N PRO A 120 5.77 -1.04 16.98
CA PRO A 120 6.49 0.22 16.84
C PRO A 120 7.96 0.17 17.29
N GLU A 121 8.30 -0.71 18.22
CA GLU A 121 9.66 -0.97 18.68
C GLU A 121 10.60 -1.45 17.57
N GLN A 122 10.10 -2.19 16.57
CA GLN A 122 10.88 -2.66 15.41
C GLN A 122 11.20 -1.55 14.41
N PHE A 123 10.58 -0.38 14.57
CA PHE A 123 10.75 0.79 13.70
C PHE A 123 11.49 1.94 14.39
N GLN A 124 12.04 1.70 15.58
CA GLN A 124 12.90 2.65 16.26
C GLN A 124 14.29 2.72 15.62
N GLU A 125 15.01 3.81 15.91
CA GLU A 125 16.36 4.02 15.40
C GLU A 125 17.27 2.82 15.74
N GLY A 126 18.07 2.39 14.76
CA GLY A 126 18.92 1.20 14.85
C GLY A 126 18.25 -0.10 14.38
N GLN A 127 16.92 -0.18 14.38
CA GLN A 127 16.19 -1.37 13.94
C GLN A 127 16.00 -1.46 12.42
N SER A 128 15.62 -2.64 11.94
CA SER A 128 15.36 -2.89 10.51
C SER A 128 14.19 -2.05 9.99
N GLY A 129 13.13 -1.85 10.77
CA GLY A 129 11.97 -1.06 10.39
C GLY A 129 12.31 0.41 10.13
N ALA A 130 13.17 1.02 10.94
CA ALA A 130 13.62 2.40 10.69
C ALA A 130 14.40 2.54 9.37
N LYS A 131 15.23 1.54 9.05
CA LYS A 131 15.99 1.50 7.79
C LYS A 131 15.06 1.27 6.59
N LEU A 132 14.04 0.42 6.75
CA LEU A 132 12.98 0.22 5.76
C LEU A 132 12.23 1.53 5.47
N LEU A 133 11.81 2.27 6.50
CA LEU A 133 11.12 3.55 6.32
C LEU A 133 11.98 4.60 5.60
N LYS A 134 13.28 4.64 5.91
CA LYS A 134 14.23 5.50 5.20
C LYS A 134 14.32 5.13 3.72
N ALA A 135 14.53 3.84 3.41
CA ALA A 135 14.59 3.37 2.03
C ALA A 135 13.27 3.62 1.27
N ALA A 136 12.13 3.44 1.94
CA ALA A 136 10.81 3.74 1.37
C ALA A 136 10.65 5.23 1.03
N ARG A 137 11.15 6.13 1.88
CA ARG A 137 11.15 7.57 1.61
C ARG A 137 12.01 7.90 0.39
N ASP A 138 13.24 7.40 0.34
CA ASP A 138 14.19 7.67 -0.75
C ASP A 138 13.63 7.12 -2.10
N TRP A 139 13.02 5.94 -2.05
CA TRP A 139 12.34 5.33 -3.19
C TRP A 139 11.08 6.11 -3.63
N SER A 140 10.31 6.64 -2.69
CA SER A 140 9.13 7.46 -3.00
C SER A 140 9.52 8.81 -3.61
N VAL A 141 10.60 9.45 -3.12
CA VAL A 141 11.09 10.74 -3.63
C VAL A 141 11.59 10.61 -5.07
N SER A 142 12.17 9.48 -5.43
CA SER A 142 12.60 9.16 -6.80
C SER A 142 11.48 8.67 -7.70
N ALA A 143 10.20 8.78 -7.30
CA ALA A 143 9.06 8.22 -8.03
C ALA A 143 9.20 6.71 -8.35
N GLY A 144 10.00 5.99 -7.55
CA GLY A 144 10.26 4.57 -7.71
C GLY A 144 11.43 4.22 -8.64
N GLU A 145 12.22 5.20 -9.09
CA GLU A 145 13.35 5.02 -10.01
C GLU A 145 14.67 4.67 -9.30
N ASP A 146 14.81 4.96 -8.00
CA ASP A 146 16.02 4.58 -7.25
C ASP A 146 16.08 3.06 -7.01
N GLU A 147 16.85 2.37 -7.84
CA GLU A 147 17.04 0.92 -7.75
C GLU A 147 17.69 0.50 -6.44
N LYS A 148 18.63 1.28 -5.89
CA LYS A 148 19.32 0.95 -4.63
C LYS A 148 18.34 1.01 -3.45
N ALA A 149 17.48 2.03 -3.44
CA ALA A 149 16.41 2.12 -2.46
C ALA A 149 15.41 0.96 -2.64
N GLY A 150 15.07 0.61 -3.88
CA GLY A 150 14.22 -0.53 -4.21
C GLY A 150 14.78 -1.89 -3.76
N GLU A 151 16.08 -2.10 -3.88
CA GLU A 151 16.79 -3.30 -3.39
C GLU A 151 16.88 -3.33 -1.87
N ALA A 152 17.18 -2.19 -1.24
CA ALA A 152 17.19 -2.07 0.21
C ALA A 152 15.82 -2.43 0.81
N ILE A 153 14.73 -1.94 0.21
CA ILE A 153 13.36 -2.31 0.58
C ILE A 153 13.17 -3.82 0.46
N ALA A 154 13.53 -4.42 -0.68
CA ALA A 154 13.39 -5.86 -0.89
C ALA A 154 14.14 -6.67 0.17
N ARG A 155 15.37 -6.26 0.50
CA ARG A 155 16.19 -6.90 1.55
C ARG A 155 15.55 -6.80 2.94
N TYR A 156 15.06 -5.63 3.33
CA TYR A 156 14.43 -5.46 4.65
C TYR A 156 13.08 -6.18 4.78
N LEU A 157 12.40 -6.41 3.66
CA LEU A 157 11.16 -7.19 3.59
C LEU A 157 11.40 -8.70 3.44
N GLY A 158 12.66 -9.14 3.33
CA GLY A 158 13.01 -10.56 3.19
C GLY A 158 12.68 -11.16 1.82
N LEU A 159 12.57 -10.34 0.77
CA LEU A 159 12.41 -10.84 -0.59
C LEU A 159 13.71 -11.51 -1.06
N PRO A 160 13.65 -12.72 -1.67
CA PRO A 160 14.83 -13.44 -2.16
C PRO A 160 15.55 -12.60 -3.21
N GLU A 161 16.85 -12.71 -3.40
CA GLU A 161 17.54 -11.99 -4.49
C GLU A 161 17.09 -12.51 -5.87
N SER A 162 17.16 -11.66 -6.89
CA SER A 162 16.94 -12.11 -8.28
C SER A 162 18.20 -12.86 -8.73
N ASP A 163 18.21 -14.17 -8.53
CA ASP A 163 19.32 -15.03 -8.93
C ASP A 163 19.08 -15.60 -10.35
N PRO A 164 19.89 -15.23 -11.35
CA PRO A 164 19.77 -15.74 -12.71
C PRO A 164 19.99 -17.25 -12.83
N SER A 165 20.58 -17.91 -11.83
CA SER A 165 20.77 -19.37 -11.80
C SER A 165 19.55 -20.15 -11.29
N THR A 166 18.65 -19.50 -10.55
CA THR A 166 17.39 -20.08 -10.07
C THR A 166 16.23 -19.93 -11.07
N GLY A 167 16.48 -19.22 -12.19
CA GLY A 167 15.44 -18.85 -13.15
C GLY A 167 14.50 -17.75 -12.64
N LEU A 168 14.83 -17.11 -11.52
CA LEU A 168 14.06 -16.00 -10.95
C LEU A 168 14.51 -14.66 -11.59
N SER A 169 14.13 -14.43 -12.86
CA SER A 169 14.42 -13.21 -13.62
C SER A 169 13.21 -12.34 -13.93
#